data_AF-A0A7C7XF10-F1
#
_entry.id   AF-A0A7C7XF10-F1
#
_cell.length_a   1.000
_cell.length_b   1.000
_cell.length_c   1.000
_cell.angle_alpha   90.00
_cell.angle_beta   90.00
_cell.angle_gamma   90.00
#
_symmetry.space_group_name_H-M   'P 1'
#
loop_
_entity.id
_entity.type
_entity.pdbx_description
1 polymer ?
#
loop_
_entity_poly.entity_id
_entity_poly.type
_entity_poly.pdbx_seq_one_letter_code
_entity_poly.pdbx_strand_id
1 'polypeptide(L)' 'MKFKYIPPKKLKVLIVMFFVGAGVGIMLGLIHQHMYLTLLGVVNLILGGVMGFILLMQAPRVRDDRKKYKK' A
#
# COMPACT_ATOMS: atom_id res chain seq x y z
N MET A 1 -8.44 -5.57 17.76
CA MET A 1 -8.15 -4.29 17.07
C MET A 1 -9.25 -4.01 16.05
N LYS A 2 -10.00 -2.90 16.16
CA LYS A 2 -10.97 -2.49 15.13
C LYS A 2 -10.23 -1.70 14.05
N PHE A 3 -9.78 -2.36 12.98
CA PHE A 3 -9.23 -1.64 11.82
C PHE A 3 -10.37 -0.89 11.11
N LYS A 4 -10.21 0.42 10.94
CA LYS A 4 -11.15 1.23 10.15
C LYS A 4 -11.08 0.75 8.70
N TYR A 5 -12.22 0.36 8.13
CA TYR A 5 -12.28 -0.21 6.78
C TYR A 5 -11.84 0.82 5.74
N ILE A 6 -10.80 0.47 4.97
CA ILE A 6 -10.33 1.27 3.83
C ILE A 6 -10.82 0.58 2.55
N PRO A 7 -11.36 1.32 1.57
CA PRO A 7 -11.79 0.72 0.31
C PRO A 7 -10.63 0.01 -0.40
N PRO A 8 -10.78 -1.26 -0.83
CA PRO A 8 -9.68 -2.06 -1.37
C PRO A 8 -9.10 -1.49 -2.66
N LYS A 9 -9.90 -0.78 -3.46
CA LYS A 9 -9.41 -0.07 -4.66
C LYS A 9 -8.40 1.03 -4.29
N LYS A 10 -8.72 1.85 -3.28
CA LYS A 10 -7.84 2.94 -2.83
C LYS A 10 -6.58 2.38 -2.16
N LEU A 11 -6.72 1.30 -1.40
CA LEU A 11 -5.60 0.65 -0.73
C LEU A 11 -4.63 0.01 -1.73
N LYS A 12 -5.12 -0.65 -2.79
CA LYS A 12 -4.26 -1.16 -3.88
C LYS A 12 -3.47 -0.05 -4.57
N VAL A 13 -4.13 1.07 -4.90
CA VAL A 13 -3.44 2.23 -5.52
C VAL A 13 -2.36 2.76 -4.59
N LEU A 14 -2.66 2.88 -3.29
CA LEU A 14 -1.70 3.36 -2.29
C LEU A 14 -0.47 2.44 -2.21
N ILE A 15 -0.68 1.11 -2.15
CA ILE A 15 0.41 0.12 -2.15
C ILE A 15 1.29 0.28 -3.39
N VAL A 16 0.69 0.40 -4.58
CA VAL A 16 1.43 0.58 -5.83
C VAL A 16 2.26 1.86 -5.80
N MET A 17 1.72 2.98 -5.30
CA MET A 17 2.47 4.23 -5.18
C MET A 17 3.68 4.10 -4.23
N PHE A 18 3.51 3.40 -3.10
CA PHE A 18 4.61 3.14 -2.16
C PHE A 18 5.70 2.25 -2.76
N PHE A 19 5.34 1.18 -3.47
CA PHE A 19 6.30 0.28 -4.12
C PHE A 19 7.05 0.94 -5.28
N VAL A 20 6.36 1.73 -6.11
CA VAL A 20 7.01 2.50 -7.19
C VAL A 20 7.97 3.53 -6.60
N GLY A 21 7.55 4.27 -5.58
CA GLY A 21 8.42 5.24 -4.90
C GLY A 21 9.63 4.58 -4.23
N ALA A 22 9.45 3.41 -3.63
CA ALA A 22 10.54 2.63 -3.05
C ALA A 22 11.57 2.21 -4.11
N GLY A 23 11.10 1.66 -5.23
CA GLY A 23 11.97 1.25 -6.34
C GLY A 23 12.77 2.41 -6.92
N VAL A 24 12.11 3.55 -7.17
CA VAL A 24 12.78 4.76 -7.69
C VAL A 24 13.79 5.32 -6.67
N GLY A 25 13.42 5.40 -5.40
CA GLY A 25 14.29 5.92 -4.33
C GLY A 25 15.54 5.05 -4.12
N ILE A 26 15.38 3.72 -4.14
CA ILE A 26 16.50 2.78 -4.03
C ILE A 26 17.38 2.86 -5.29
N MET A 27 16.79 2.85 -6.49
CA MET A 27 17.54 2.88 -7.74
C MET A 27 18.36 4.17 -7.89
N LEU A 28 17.73 5.34 -7.73
CA LEU A 28 18.43 6.62 -7.79
C LEU A 28 19.45 6.79 -6.67
N GLY A 29 19.11 6.31 -5.46
CA GLY A 29 20.02 6.39 -4.32
C GLY A 29 21.28 5.55 -4.53
N LEU A 30 21.16 4.39 -5.21
CA LEU A 30 22.30 3.55 -5.53
C LEU A 30 23.14 4.11 -6.68
N ILE A 31 22.52 4.68 -7.72
CA ILE A 31 23.21 5.30 -8.86
C ILE A 31 24.05 6.51 -8.40
N HIS A 32 23.51 7.35 -7.53
CA HIS A 32 24.15 8.59 -7.09
C HIS A 32 24.87 8.46 -5.73
N GLN A 33 25.00 7.24 -5.19
CA GLN A 33 25.56 6.95 -3.86
C GLN A 33 24.95 7.79 -2.72
N HIS A 34 23.68 8.18 -2.86
CA HIS A 34 22.94 8.93 -1.86
C HIS A 34 22.34 7.97 -0.83
N MET A 35 23.10 7.72 0.24
CA MET A 35 22.70 6.81 1.32
C MET A 35 21.35 7.20 1.98
N TYR A 36 21.04 8.50 2.05
CA TYR A 36 19.76 8.97 2.57
C TYR A 36 18.59 8.59 1.66
N LEU A 37 18.79 8.57 0.33
CA LEU A 37 17.75 8.29 -0.65
C LEU A 37 17.43 6.80 -0.71
N THR A 38 18.46 5.94 -0.60
CA THR A 38 18.29 4.50 -0.42
C THR A 38 17.58 4.17 0.88
N LEU A 39 17.94 4.81 2.00
CA LEU A 39 17.25 4.66 3.29
C LEU A 39 15.77 5.05 3.19
N LEU A 40 15.46 6.19 2.57
CA LEU A 40 14.08 6.62 2.33
C LEU A 40 13.32 5.61 1.45
N GLY A 41 13.96 5.06 0.42
CA GLY A 41 13.37 4.02 -0.41
C GLY A 41 13.06 2.73 0.36
N VAL A 42 13.94 2.29 1.25
CA VAL A 42 13.73 1.12 2.12
C VAL A 42 12.57 1.36 3.10
N VAL A 43 12.50 2.55 3.73
CA VAL A 43 11.38 2.92 4.59
C VAL A 43 10.06 2.90 3.82
N ASN A 44 10.04 3.41 2.59
CA ASN A 44 8.86 3.41 1.73
C ASN A 44 8.43 1.98 1.34
N LEU A 45 9.38 1.07 1.19
CA LEU A 45 9.14 -0.36 0.95
C LEU A 45 8.46 -1.02 2.16
N ILE A 46 8.93 -0.72 3.38
CA ILE A 46 8.33 -1.24 4.62
C ILE A 46 6.89 -0.73 4.76
N LEU A 47 6.65 0.57 4.53
CA LEU A 47 5.30 1.17 4.55
C LEU A 47 4.37 0.53 3.51
N GLY A 48 4.87 0.30 2.29
CA GLY A 48 4.14 -0.43 1.24
C GLY A 48 3.80 -1.86 1.66
N GLY A 49 4.74 -2.55 2.30
CA GLY A 49 4.55 -3.91 2.84
C GLY A 49 3.51 -3.96 3.95
N VAL A 50 3.53 -3.02 4.90
CA VAL A 50 2.52 -2.91 5.97
C VAL A 50 1.14 -2.64 5.39
N MET A 51 1.02 -1.75 4.40
CA MET A 51 -0.24 -1.50 3.68
C MET A 51 -0.74 -2.76 2.94
N GLY A 52 0.17 -3.54 2.34
CA GLY A 52 -0.13 -4.83 1.73
C GLY A 52 -0.62 -5.87 2.75
N PHE A 53 0.03 -5.94 3.90
CA PHE A 53 -0.39 -6.82 5.01
C PHE A 53 -1.78 -6.45 5.53
N ILE A 54 -2.08 -5.15 5.66
CA ILE A 54 -3.41 -4.67 6.02
C ILE A 54 -4.44 -5.07 4.94
N LEU A 55 -4.09 -5.02 3.66
CA LEU A 55 -4.98 -5.45 2.59
C LEU A 55 -5.27 -6.96 2.64
N LEU A 56 -4.30 -7.78 3.03
CA LEU A 56 -4.47 -9.23 3.20
C LEU A 56 -5.27 -9.57 4.47
N MET A 57 -5.06 -8.85 5.56
CA MET A 57 -5.79 -9.04 6.82
C MET A 57 -7.19 -8.40 6.84
N GLN A 58 -7.48 -7.48 5.92
CA GLN A 58 -8.82 -6.98 5.72
C GLN A 58 -9.70 -8.13 5.22
N ALA A 59 -10.50 -8.70 6.12
CA ALA A 59 -11.58 -9.61 5.73
C ALA A 59 -12.37 -8.95 4.59
N PRO A 60 -12.49 -9.59 3.41
CA PRO A 60 -13.22 -9.02 2.31
C PRO A 60 -14.60 -8.66 2.84
N ARG A 61 -14.99 -7.39 2.68
CA ARG A 61 -16.36 -6.96 3.00
C ARG A 61 -17.23 -7.91 2.19
N VAL A 62 -17.87 -8.87 2.86
CA VAL A 62 -18.96 -9.65 2.28
C VAL A 62 -19.85 -8.58 1.68
N ARG A 63 -19.83 -8.54 0.35
CA ARG A 63 -20.57 -7.57 -0.41
C ARG A 63 -22.01 -7.95 -0.11
N ASP A 64 -22.63 -7.23 0.80
CA ASP A 64 -24.06 -7.35 1.08
C ASP A 64 -24.77 -6.97 -0.22
N ASP A 65 -24.96 -7.95 -1.11
CA ASP A 65 -25.74 -7.81 -2.34
C ASP A 65 -27.23 -7.53 -2.01
N ARG A 66 -27.62 -7.56 -0.72
CA ARG A 66 -28.95 -7.16 -0.22
C ARG A 66 -29.30 -5.68 -0.43
N LYS A 67 -28.39 -4.83 -0.90
CA LYS A 67 -28.70 -3.43 -1.27
C LYS A 67 -28.90 -3.18 -2.77
N LYS A 68 -28.75 -4.20 -3.63
CA LYS A 68 -29.00 -4.05 -5.08
C LYS A 68 -30.47 -4.20 -5.50
N TYR A 69 -31.34 -4.71 -4.64
CA TYR A 69 -32.77 -4.92 -4.91
C TYR A 69 -33.68 -3.79 -4.39
N LYS A 70 -33.19 -2.56 -4.31
CA LYS A 70 -34.03 -1.37 -4.08
C LYS A 70 -33.58 -0.24 -5.01
N LYS A 71 -33.81 -0.42 -6.31
CA LYS A 71 -34.03 0.67 -7.27
C LYS A 71 -34.75 0.10 -8.48
#